data_AF-A0A1E4RHU6-F1
#
_entry.id   AF-A0A1E4RHU6-F1
#
_cell.length_a   1.000
_cell.length_b   1.000
_cell.length_c   1.000
_cell.angle_alpha   90.00
_cell.angle_beta   90.00
_cell.angle_gamma   90.00
#
_symmetry.space_group_name_H-M   'P 1'
#
loop_
_entity.id
_entity.type
_entity.pdbx_description
1 polymer ?
#
loop_
_entity_poly.entity_id
_entity_poly.type
_entity_poly.pdbx_seq_one_letter_code
_entity_poly.pdbx_strand_id
1 'polypeptide(L)'
;MSFAAIGRVLGLAIMVNGFKRSISLELPPHLKHAGQLQFLTNVALLLSIMFGSLSLILDTFGFKSSRKMSIFHVSIFNVEFLVTVAYWTLMLVFPDMLNQDSFEVSFSLDFAIHITPYVFLLIDYFRKKVAVSAKESFLGTTGILVSYWCYIEVLMYGKDSTIYKYPYPFLNESGLWRRLTWIIGFSVLANLNHMISKSFNKFMYKKSK
;
A
#
# COMPACT_ATOMS: atom_id res chain seq x y z
N MET A 1 8.66 -22.32 17.37
CA MET A 1 8.35 -21.02 16.72
C MET A 1 7.73 -20.11 17.75
N SER A 2 8.13 -18.85 17.87
CA SER A 2 7.45 -17.90 18.77
C SER A 2 6.06 -17.55 18.24
N PHE A 3 5.11 -17.18 19.12
CA PHE A 3 3.76 -16.73 18.74
C PHE A 3 3.79 -15.62 17.66
N ALA A 4 4.80 -14.77 17.73
CA ALA A 4 5.12 -13.77 16.73
C ALA A 4 5.38 -14.32 15.32
N ALA A 5 6.15 -15.38 15.22
CA ALA A 5 6.51 -16.01 13.96
C ALA A 5 5.27 -16.64 13.31
N ILE A 6 4.41 -17.29 14.12
CA ILE A 6 3.13 -17.85 13.67
C ILE A 6 2.23 -16.74 13.12
N GLY A 7 2.05 -15.64 13.87
CA GLY A 7 1.24 -14.51 13.42
C GLY A 7 1.72 -13.91 12.09
N ARG A 8 3.05 -13.84 11.88
CA ARG A 8 3.60 -13.36 10.61
C ARG A 8 3.36 -14.33 9.45
N VAL A 9 3.56 -15.62 9.66
CA VAL A 9 3.31 -16.64 8.63
C VAL A 9 1.83 -16.62 8.22
N LEU A 10 0.92 -16.52 9.18
CA LEU A 10 -0.52 -16.42 8.90
C LEU A 10 -0.86 -15.14 8.15
N GLY A 11 -0.36 -13.99 8.59
CA GLY A 11 -0.57 -12.71 7.90
C GLY A 11 -0.05 -12.73 6.46
N LEU A 12 1.15 -13.28 6.24
CA LEU A 12 1.70 -13.47 4.90
C LEU A 12 0.86 -14.41 4.04
N ALA A 13 0.37 -15.52 4.59
CA ALA A 13 -0.49 -16.45 3.86
C ALA A 13 -1.79 -15.78 3.40
N ILE A 14 -2.43 -14.97 4.28
CA ILE A 14 -3.64 -14.21 3.94
C ILE A 14 -3.35 -13.20 2.84
N MET A 15 -2.26 -12.41 2.98
CA MET A 15 -1.87 -11.43 1.96
C MET A 15 -1.55 -12.08 0.61
N VAL A 16 -0.81 -13.20 0.58
CA VAL A 16 -0.50 -13.94 -0.65
C VAL A 16 -1.76 -14.50 -1.30
N ASN A 17 -2.67 -15.06 -0.51
CA ASN A 17 -3.97 -15.53 -1.02
C ASN A 17 -4.81 -14.36 -1.56
N GLY A 18 -4.87 -13.24 -0.84
CA GLY A 18 -5.55 -12.01 -1.28
C GLY A 18 -4.96 -11.49 -2.59
N PHE A 19 -3.64 -11.42 -2.71
CA PHE A 19 -2.96 -10.99 -3.92
C PHE A 19 -3.28 -11.90 -5.10
N LYS A 20 -3.17 -13.24 -4.91
CA LYS A 20 -3.53 -14.22 -5.94
C LYS A 20 -4.96 -14.05 -6.43
N ARG A 21 -5.91 -13.94 -5.50
CA ARG A 21 -7.32 -13.74 -5.83
C ARG A 21 -7.54 -12.42 -6.56
N SER A 22 -6.91 -11.33 -6.10
CA SER A 22 -7.02 -10.00 -6.71
C SER A 22 -6.52 -9.99 -8.16
N ILE A 23 -5.34 -10.57 -8.43
CA ILE A 23 -4.79 -10.59 -9.79
C ILE A 23 -5.50 -11.57 -10.73
N SER A 24 -6.32 -12.48 -10.19
CA SER A 24 -7.12 -13.42 -10.98
C SER A 24 -8.48 -12.86 -11.38
N LEU A 25 -8.86 -11.66 -10.91
CA LEU A 25 -10.12 -11.04 -11.30
C LEU A 25 -10.08 -10.61 -12.76
N GLU A 26 -11.21 -10.75 -13.45
CA GLU A 26 -11.31 -10.31 -14.83
C GLU A 26 -11.44 -8.78 -14.89
N LEU A 27 -10.53 -8.14 -15.61
CA LEU A 27 -10.57 -6.69 -15.79
C LEU A 27 -11.52 -6.31 -16.92
N PRO A 28 -12.28 -5.21 -16.79
CA PRO A 28 -13.07 -4.69 -17.89
C PRO A 28 -12.16 -4.32 -19.08
N PRO A 29 -12.68 -4.32 -20.32
CA PRO A 29 -11.87 -4.15 -21.54
C PRO A 29 -10.96 -2.91 -21.52
N HIS A 30 -11.46 -1.81 -20.96
CA HIS A 30 -10.76 -0.54 -20.90
C HIS A 30 -9.58 -0.50 -19.89
N LEU A 31 -9.49 -1.48 -18.98
CA LEU A 31 -8.39 -1.64 -18.01
C LEU A 31 -7.46 -2.82 -18.35
N LYS A 32 -7.92 -3.77 -19.17
CA LYS A 32 -7.20 -5.03 -19.43
C LYS A 32 -5.77 -4.82 -19.93
N HIS A 33 -5.51 -3.75 -20.68
CA HIS A 33 -4.19 -3.43 -21.21
C HIS A 33 -3.12 -3.17 -20.15
N ALA A 34 -3.45 -2.37 -19.12
CA ALA A 34 -2.51 -2.00 -18.07
C ALA A 34 -2.32 -3.12 -17.03
N GLY A 35 -3.19 -4.14 -17.05
CA GLY A 35 -3.10 -5.32 -16.19
C GLY A 35 -3.39 -5.02 -14.72
N GLN A 36 -3.18 -6.01 -13.85
CA GLN A 36 -3.61 -5.93 -12.44
C GLN A 36 -2.72 -5.08 -11.54
N LEU A 37 -1.48 -4.82 -11.95
CA LEU A 37 -0.55 -3.96 -11.20
C LEU A 37 -0.81 -2.46 -11.45
N GLN A 38 -1.80 -2.12 -12.27
CA GLN A 38 -2.22 -0.74 -12.40
C GLN A 38 -2.85 -0.20 -11.11
N PHE A 39 -3.42 -1.07 -10.27
CA PHE A 39 -4.05 -0.68 -9.01
C PHE A 39 -3.00 -0.54 -7.90
N LEU A 40 -2.95 0.63 -7.26
CA LEU A 40 -2.03 0.90 -6.15
C LEU A 40 -2.16 -0.14 -5.03
N THR A 41 -3.37 -0.64 -4.76
CA THR A 41 -3.62 -1.72 -3.78
C THR A 41 -2.78 -2.96 -4.07
N ASN A 42 -2.72 -3.41 -5.33
CA ASN A 42 -1.96 -4.61 -5.70
C ASN A 42 -0.45 -4.37 -5.62
N VAL A 43 0.02 -3.18 -5.98
CA VAL A 43 1.44 -2.81 -5.86
C VAL A 43 1.86 -2.73 -4.39
N ALA A 44 1.07 -2.06 -3.54
CA ALA A 44 1.32 -1.96 -2.11
C ALA A 44 1.34 -3.35 -1.46
N LEU A 45 0.33 -4.18 -1.74
CA LEU A 45 0.22 -5.53 -1.21
C LEU A 45 1.41 -6.42 -1.62
N LEU A 46 1.85 -6.33 -2.87
CA LEU A 46 3.04 -7.05 -3.35
C LEU A 46 4.29 -6.61 -2.56
N LEU A 47 4.50 -5.30 -2.38
CA LEU A 47 5.61 -4.78 -1.60
C LEU A 47 5.53 -5.21 -0.11
N SER A 48 4.33 -5.27 0.46
CA SER A 48 4.07 -5.77 1.81
C SER A 48 4.43 -7.26 1.95
N ILE A 49 4.06 -8.08 0.98
CA ILE A 49 4.44 -9.50 0.90
C ILE A 49 5.97 -9.65 0.79
N MET A 50 6.61 -8.87 -0.08
CA MET A 50 8.06 -8.87 -0.25
C MET A 50 8.78 -8.50 1.06
N PHE A 51 8.35 -7.40 1.71
CA PHE A 51 8.91 -6.97 2.98
C PHE A 51 8.72 -8.03 4.08
N GLY A 52 7.51 -8.59 4.21
CA GLY A 52 7.20 -9.57 5.22
C GLY A 52 7.99 -10.86 5.02
N SER A 53 8.12 -11.32 3.77
CA SER A 53 8.93 -12.50 3.41
C SER A 53 10.41 -12.28 3.72
N LEU A 54 10.97 -11.14 3.31
CA LEU A 54 12.37 -10.81 3.60
C LEU A 54 12.61 -10.65 5.11
N SER A 55 11.70 -9.99 5.83
CA SER A 55 11.76 -9.87 7.28
C SER A 55 11.74 -11.23 7.98
N LEU A 56 10.90 -12.16 7.52
CA LEU A 56 10.83 -13.50 8.07
C LEU A 56 12.13 -14.26 7.84
N ILE A 57 12.72 -14.16 6.65
CA ILE A 57 14.02 -14.77 6.34
C ILE A 57 15.10 -14.20 7.27
N LEU A 58 15.23 -12.87 7.36
CA LEU A 58 16.24 -12.23 8.20
C LEU A 58 16.11 -12.67 9.66
N ASP A 59 14.90 -12.70 10.21
CA ASP A 59 14.67 -13.09 11.59
C ASP A 59 14.93 -14.58 11.84
N THR A 60 14.62 -15.46 10.88
CA THR A 60 14.90 -16.92 10.97
C THR A 60 16.40 -17.20 10.98
N PHE A 61 17.19 -16.47 10.20
CA PHE A 61 18.65 -16.65 10.13
C PHE A 61 19.42 -15.77 11.13
N GLY A 62 18.71 -15.00 11.98
CA GLY A 62 19.34 -14.13 12.99
C GLY A 62 20.07 -12.92 12.41
N PHE A 63 19.77 -12.52 11.17
CA PHE A 63 20.36 -11.34 10.54
C PHE A 63 19.75 -10.04 11.09
N LYS A 64 20.60 -9.04 11.30
CA LYS A 64 20.15 -7.72 11.77
C LYS A 64 19.45 -6.96 10.63
N SER A 65 18.27 -6.41 10.93
CA SER A 65 17.58 -5.51 10.00
C SER A 65 18.40 -4.24 9.74
N SER A 66 18.62 -3.92 8.47
CA SER A 66 19.38 -2.73 8.05
C SER A 66 18.57 -1.45 8.16
N ARG A 67 19.25 -0.28 8.09
CA ARG A 67 18.58 1.02 7.99
C ARG A 67 17.65 1.09 6.78
N LYS A 68 18.10 0.58 5.63
CA LYS A 68 17.32 0.55 4.40
C LYS A 68 16.03 -0.27 4.56
N MET A 69 16.11 -1.41 5.25
CA MET A 69 14.94 -2.25 5.55
C MET A 69 13.92 -1.52 6.44
N SER A 70 14.40 -0.75 7.43
CA SER A 70 13.56 0.09 8.28
C SER A 70 12.86 1.21 7.51
N ILE A 71 13.57 1.88 6.59
CA ILE A 71 12.98 2.92 5.73
C ILE A 71 11.95 2.29 4.80
N PHE A 72 12.28 1.15 4.18
CA PHE A 72 11.37 0.42 3.29
C PHE A 72 10.09 0.00 4.02
N HIS A 73 10.21 -0.57 5.22
CA HIS A 73 9.08 -0.89 6.09
C HIS A 73 8.15 0.30 6.29
N VAL A 74 8.68 1.41 6.81
CA VAL A 74 7.88 2.60 7.12
C VAL A 74 7.25 3.19 5.86
N SER A 75 7.95 3.14 4.74
CA SER A 75 7.44 3.64 3.46
C SER A 75 6.24 2.82 2.98
N ILE A 76 6.34 1.49 2.96
CA ILE A 76 5.22 0.61 2.58
C ILE A 76 4.08 0.73 3.58
N PHE A 77 4.39 0.80 4.88
CA PHE A 77 3.39 0.95 5.95
C PHE A 77 2.53 2.21 5.77
N ASN A 78 3.15 3.32 5.35
CA ASN A 78 2.42 4.54 5.00
C ASN A 78 1.60 4.41 3.72
N VAL A 79 2.12 3.71 2.70
CA VAL A 79 1.35 3.45 1.47
C VAL A 79 0.14 2.55 1.76
N GLU A 80 0.27 1.53 2.59
CA GLU A 80 -0.85 0.66 2.99
C GLU A 80 -1.89 1.42 3.82
N PHE A 81 -1.45 2.36 4.67
CA PHE A 81 -2.37 3.28 5.33
C PHE A 81 -3.17 4.10 4.32
N LEU A 82 -2.49 4.69 3.33
CA LEU A 82 -3.14 5.43 2.26
C LEU A 82 -4.14 4.54 1.50
N VAL A 83 -3.73 3.34 1.08
CA VAL A 83 -4.60 2.38 0.38
C VAL A 83 -5.84 2.07 1.21
N THR A 84 -5.67 1.77 2.50
CA THR A 84 -6.78 1.49 3.42
C THR A 84 -7.71 2.68 3.52
N VAL A 85 -7.20 3.85 3.90
CA VAL A 85 -8.01 5.04 4.16
C VAL A 85 -8.67 5.54 2.89
N ALA A 86 -7.94 5.62 1.78
CA ALA A 86 -8.47 6.08 0.51
C ALA A 86 -9.57 5.13 0.01
N TYR A 87 -9.32 3.82 -0.01
CA TYR A 87 -10.33 2.85 -0.48
C TYR A 87 -11.64 2.97 0.31
N TRP A 88 -11.59 2.87 1.63
CA TRP A 88 -12.80 2.93 2.46
C TRP A 88 -13.48 4.30 2.42
N THR A 89 -12.72 5.39 2.26
CA THR A 89 -13.31 6.72 2.06
C THR A 89 -14.04 6.80 0.72
N LEU A 90 -13.42 6.36 -0.37
CA LEU A 90 -14.05 6.36 -1.68
C LEU A 90 -15.27 5.44 -1.69
N MET A 91 -15.15 4.22 -1.15
CA MET A 91 -16.25 3.26 -1.12
C MET A 91 -17.46 3.75 -0.31
N LEU A 92 -17.24 4.39 0.85
CA LEU A 92 -18.34 4.82 1.74
C LEU A 92 -18.86 6.23 1.44
N VAL A 93 -18.03 7.13 0.93
CA VAL A 93 -18.36 8.57 0.81
C VAL A 93 -18.44 9.03 -0.64
N PHE A 94 -17.60 8.49 -1.54
CA PHE A 94 -17.51 8.92 -2.94
C PHE A 94 -17.46 7.72 -3.90
N PRO A 95 -18.47 6.82 -3.88
CA PRO A 95 -18.40 5.57 -4.63
C PRO A 95 -18.22 5.81 -6.13
N ASP A 96 -18.79 6.87 -6.69
CA ASP A 96 -18.66 7.25 -8.11
C ASP A 96 -17.21 7.50 -8.55
N MET A 97 -16.28 7.70 -7.62
CA MET A 97 -14.85 7.83 -7.90
C MET A 97 -14.12 6.48 -8.03
N LEU A 98 -14.83 5.35 -7.85
CA LEU A 98 -14.39 3.99 -8.14
C LEU A 98 -15.06 3.49 -9.42
N ASN A 99 -14.42 2.55 -10.13
CA ASN A 99 -15.03 1.93 -11.30
C ASN A 99 -16.23 1.07 -10.88
N GLN A 100 -17.43 1.53 -11.25
CA GLN A 100 -18.70 0.89 -10.91
C GLN A 100 -19.02 -0.35 -11.77
N ASP A 101 -18.35 -0.48 -12.92
CA ASP A 101 -18.47 -1.63 -13.82
C ASP A 101 -17.42 -2.72 -13.55
N SER A 102 -16.72 -2.61 -12.41
CA SER A 102 -15.79 -3.62 -11.94
C SER A 102 -16.51 -4.79 -11.25
N PHE A 103 -15.79 -5.89 -11.07
CA PHE A 103 -16.27 -7.07 -10.35
C PHE A 103 -16.68 -6.76 -8.90
N GLU A 104 -17.64 -7.51 -8.38
CA GLU A 104 -17.94 -7.49 -6.95
C GLU A 104 -16.81 -8.16 -6.15
N VAL A 105 -16.18 -7.39 -5.26
CA VAL A 105 -15.16 -7.90 -4.36
C VAL A 105 -15.84 -8.51 -3.14
N SER A 106 -15.69 -9.82 -2.95
CA SER A 106 -16.17 -10.46 -1.71
C SER A 106 -15.55 -9.78 -0.48
N PHE A 107 -16.31 -9.60 0.59
CA PHE A 107 -15.84 -8.98 1.84
C PHE A 107 -14.53 -9.59 2.36
N SER A 108 -14.37 -10.92 2.25
CA SER A 108 -13.13 -11.61 2.63
C SER A 108 -11.92 -11.19 1.81
N LEU A 109 -12.11 -10.99 0.49
CA LEU A 109 -11.03 -10.52 -0.37
C LEU A 109 -10.69 -9.07 -0.04
N ASP A 110 -11.71 -8.24 0.15
CA ASP A 110 -11.55 -6.82 0.44
C ASP A 110 -10.73 -6.59 1.72
N PHE A 111 -11.06 -7.33 2.78
CA PHE A 111 -10.30 -7.30 4.02
C PHE A 111 -8.86 -7.81 3.86
N ALA A 112 -8.65 -8.82 3.01
CA ALA A 112 -7.33 -9.42 2.78
C ALA A 112 -6.37 -8.47 2.05
N ILE A 113 -6.88 -7.58 1.19
CA ILE A 113 -6.05 -6.69 0.36
C ILE A 113 -5.97 -5.25 0.86
N HIS A 114 -6.98 -4.76 1.61
CA HIS A 114 -6.98 -3.39 2.13
C HIS A 114 -6.54 -3.33 3.61
N ILE A 115 -7.16 -4.11 4.51
CA ILE A 115 -6.91 -3.96 5.96
C ILE A 115 -5.75 -4.82 6.44
N THR A 116 -5.71 -6.08 6.01
CA THR A 116 -4.70 -7.05 6.47
C THR A 116 -3.25 -6.57 6.30
N PRO A 117 -2.81 -6.05 5.13
CA PRO A 117 -1.43 -5.62 4.98
C PRO A 117 -1.07 -4.44 5.89
N TYR A 118 -1.97 -3.48 6.09
CA TYR A 118 -1.75 -2.38 7.03
C TYR A 118 -1.58 -2.89 8.47
N VAL A 119 -2.49 -3.74 8.95
CA VAL A 119 -2.42 -4.32 10.31
C VAL A 119 -1.16 -5.17 10.49
N PHE A 120 -0.78 -5.95 9.48
CA PHE A 120 0.43 -6.75 9.49
C PHE A 120 1.68 -5.86 9.70
N LEU A 121 1.80 -4.77 8.94
CA LEU A 121 2.94 -3.84 9.05
C LEU A 121 2.91 -3.01 10.33
N LEU A 122 1.72 -2.65 10.84
CA LEU A 122 1.51 -1.95 12.11
C LEU A 122 2.06 -2.77 13.29
N ILE A 123 1.71 -4.05 13.36
CA ILE A 123 2.22 -4.97 14.38
C ILE A 123 3.74 -5.03 14.30
N ASP A 124 4.30 -5.16 13.10
CA ASP A 124 5.75 -5.22 12.91
C ASP A 124 6.45 -3.91 13.30
N TYR A 125 5.82 -2.76 13.06
CA TYR A 125 6.36 -1.43 13.38
C TYR A 125 6.55 -1.26 14.89
N PHE A 126 5.54 -1.63 15.69
CA PHE A 126 5.63 -1.55 17.14
C PHE A 126 6.60 -2.57 17.75
N ARG A 127 6.69 -3.77 17.17
CA ARG A 127 7.62 -4.81 17.64
C ARG A 127 9.08 -4.43 17.43
N LYS A 128 9.43 -3.92 16.24
CA LYS A 128 10.82 -3.62 15.85
C LYS A 128 11.33 -2.27 16.37
N LYS A 129 10.47 -1.44 16.98
CA LYS A 129 10.80 -0.08 17.47
C LYS A 129 11.53 0.74 16.41
N VAL A 130 10.97 0.77 15.21
CA VAL A 130 11.64 1.31 14.02
C VAL A 130 11.87 2.83 14.15
N ALA A 131 13.14 3.25 14.18
CA ALA A 131 13.53 4.64 14.41
C ALA A 131 13.78 5.42 13.10
N VAL A 132 12.76 5.64 12.27
CA VAL A 132 12.86 6.40 11.01
C VAL A 132 12.55 7.89 11.22
N SER A 133 13.32 8.80 10.58
CA SER A 133 13.04 10.24 10.65
C SER A 133 11.86 10.62 9.74
N ALA A 134 11.24 11.77 10.01
CA ALA A 134 10.13 12.27 9.19
C ALA A 134 10.57 12.49 7.73
N LYS A 135 11.80 12.98 7.51
CA LYS A 135 12.36 13.17 6.17
C LYS A 135 12.52 11.86 5.42
N GLU A 136 13.08 10.83 6.06
CA GLU A 136 13.24 9.51 5.42
C GLU A 136 11.90 8.83 5.15
N SER A 137 10.94 8.93 6.07
CA SER A 137 9.57 8.46 5.88
C SER A 137 8.95 9.13 4.66
N PHE A 138 9.03 10.46 4.58
CA PHE A 138 8.45 11.23 3.49
C PHE A 138 9.09 10.86 2.16
N LEU A 139 10.42 10.92 2.05
CA LEU A 139 11.13 10.61 0.81
C LEU A 139 10.90 9.16 0.36
N GLY A 140 10.92 8.19 1.27
CA GLY A 140 10.70 6.79 0.92
C GLY A 140 9.27 6.52 0.46
N THR A 141 8.27 7.08 1.15
CA THR A 141 6.84 6.96 0.80
C THR A 141 6.56 7.64 -0.55
N THR A 142 6.99 8.89 -0.70
CA THR A 142 6.83 9.66 -1.95
C THR A 142 7.56 8.97 -3.10
N GLY A 143 8.74 8.39 -2.87
CA GLY A 143 9.46 7.61 -3.86
C GLY A 143 8.63 6.46 -4.42
N ILE A 144 7.97 5.66 -3.56
CA ILE A 144 7.08 4.57 -4.01
C ILE A 144 5.90 5.13 -4.82
N LEU A 145 5.24 6.19 -4.34
CA LEU A 145 4.06 6.76 -5.01
C LEU A 145 4.41 7.39 -6.36
N VAL A 146 5.56 8.08 -6.46
CA VAL A 146 6.05 8.63 -7.73
C VAL A 146 6.46 7.52 -8.69
N SER A 147 7.15 6.47 -8.21
CA SER A 147 7.47 5.31 -9.05
C SER A 147 6.23 4.62 -9.60
N TYR A 148 5.21 4.44 -8.76
CA TYR A 148 3.90 3.93 -9.19
C TYR A 148 3.25 4.84 -10.24
N TRP A 149 3.20 6.15 -9.98
CA TRP A 149 2.65 7.11 -10.92
C TRP A 149 3.35 7.06 -12.28
N CYS A 150 4.69 7.14 -12.29
CA CYS A 150 5.49 7.04 -13.51
C CYS A 150 5.20 5.74 -14.27
N TYR A 151 5.08 4.61 -13.56
CA TYR A 151 4.73 3.33 -14.16
C TYR A 151 3.37 3.39 -14.90
N ILE A 152 2.34 3.96 -14.28
CA ILE A 152 1.02 4.10 -14.91
C ILE A 152 1.07 5.08 -16.10
N GLU A 153 1.77 6.20 -15.97
CA GLU A 153 1.93 7.16 -17.09
C GLU A 153 2.60 6.49 -18.30
N VAL A 154 3.62 5.66 -18.08
CA VAL A 154 4.28 4.90 -19.15
C VAL A 154 3.32 3.90 -19.81
N LEU A 155 2.47 3.21 -19.03
CA LEU A 155 1.47 2.29 -19.59
C LEU A 155 0.42 3.02 -20.46
N MET A 156 0.09 4.26 -20.10
CA MET A 156 -0.93 5.06 -20.77
C MET A 156 -0.37 5.93 -21.91
N TYR A 157 0.94 6.05 -22.03
CA TYR A 157 1.57 6.92 -23.03
C TYR A 157 1.22 6.49 -24.46
N GLY A 158 0.72 7.45 -25.25
CA GLY A 158 0.34 7.22 -26.65
C GLY A 158 -0.90 6.34 -26.85
N LYS A 159 -1.65 6.03 -25.78
CA LYS A 159 -2.89 5.25 -25.85
C LYS A 159 -4.09 6.14 -26.12
N ASP A 160 -5.04 5.61 -26.88
CA ASP A 160 -6.33 6.27 -27.12
C ASP A 160 -7.12 6.35 -25.80
N SER A 161 -7.25 7.57 -25.27
CA SER A 161 -7.92 7.84 -23.99
C SER A 161 -9.44 7.62 -24.04
N THR A 162 -10.02 7.41 -25.22
CA THR A 162 -11.43 7.01 -25.36
C THR A 162 -11.63 5.53 -25.05
N ILE A 163 -10.61 4.70 -25.31
CA ILE A 163 -10.64 3.24 -25.14
C ILE A 163 -9.96 2.82 -23.83
N TYR A 164 -8.76 3.34 -23.58
CA TYR A 164 -7.94 2.96 -22.43
C TYR A 164 -8.10 3.98 -21.32
N LYS A 165 -8.37 3.50 -20.10
CA LYS A 165 -8.58 4.36 -18.93
C LYS A 165 -7.60 4.04 -17.82
N TYR A 166 -7.32 5.04 -16.99
CA TYR A 166 -6.70 4.87 -15.69
C TYR A 166 -7.63 4.08 -14.76
N PRO A 167 -7.08 3.35 -13.77
CA PRO A 167 -7.86 2.49 -12.87
C PRO A 167 -8.78 3.25 -11.91
N TYR A 168 -8.63 4.56 -11.82
CA TYR A 168 -9.50 5.41 -11.02
C TYR A 168 -10.15 6.48 -11.91
N PRO A 169 -11.49 6.55 -11.99
CA PRO A 169 -12.23 7.53 -12.79
C PRO A 169 -11.68 8.96 -12.69
N PHE A 170 -11.40 9.44 -11.48
CA PHE A 170 -10.91 10.81 -11.25
C PHE A 170 -9.55 11.12 -11.89
N LEU A 171 -8.76 10.10 -12.25
CA LEU A 171 -7.50 10.28 -12.99
C LEU A 171 -7.73 10.49 -14.49
N ASN A 172 -8.82 9.96 -15.04
CA ASN A 172 -9.16 10.10 -16.46
C ASN A 172 -9.55 11.54 -16.82
N GLU A 173 -10.13 12.28 -15.88
CA GLU A 173 -10.48 13.69 -16.01
C GLU A 173 -9.33 14.64 -15.61
N SER A 174 -8.16 14.09 -15.31
CA SER A 174 -7.02 14.85 -14.82
C SER A 174 -5.93 14.87 -15.87
N GLY A 175 -5.46 16.05 -16.27
CA GLY A 175 -4.20 16.19 -17.01
C GLY A 175 -2.98 15.83 -16.15
N LEU A 176 -1.80 15.72 -16.76
CA LEU A 176 -0.56 15.32 -16.09
C LEU A 176 -0.30 16.09 -14.78
N TRP A 177 -0.47 17.41 -14.80
CA TRP A 177 -0.25 18.27 -13.63
C TRP A 177 -1.24 18.03 -12.50
N ARG A 178 -2.52 17.78 -12.82
CA ARG A 178 -3.54 17.45 -11.80
C ARG A 178 -3.28 16.08 -11.18
N ARG A 179 -2.80 15.12 -11.96
CA ARG A 179 -2.35 13.81 -11.44
C ARG A 179 -1.12 13.96 -10.54
N LEU A 180 -0.16 14.82 -10.89
CA LEU A 180 0.95 15.16 -10.01
C LEU A 180 0.46 15.77 -8.68
N THR A 181 -0.54 16.66 -8.71
CA THR A 181 -1.16 17.20 -7.49
C THR A 181 -1.78 16.11 -6.62
N TRP A 182 -2.45 15.12 -7.21
CA TRP A 182 -2.95 13.96 -6.47
C TRP A 182 -1.84 13.18 -5.78
N ILE A 183 -0.71 12.93 -6.47
CA ILE A 183 0.45 12.25 -5.87
C ILE A 183 1.03 13.02 -4.69
N ILE A 184 1.09 14.34 -4.77
CA ILE A 184 1.53 15.19 -3.65
C ILE A 184 0.54 15.04 -2.47
N GLY A 185 -0.76 15.16 -2.72
CA GLY A 185 -1.79 15.00 -1.70
C GLY A 185 -1.76 13.62 -1.02
N PHE A 186 -1.66 12.56 -1.82
CA PHE A 186 -1.52 11.19 -1.34
C PHE A 186 -0.23 10.96 -0.55
N SER A 187 0.88 11.59 -0.94
CA SER A 187 2.13 11.52 -0.18
C SER A 187 2.01 12.16 1.20
N VAL A 188 1.29 13.28 1.31
CA VAL A 188 0.99 13.93 2.59
C VAL A 188 0.09 13.03 3.44
N LEU A 189 -1.03 12.55 2.87
CA LEU A 189 -1.99 11.68 3.56
C LEU A 189 -1.33 10.39 4.07
N ALA A 190 -0.53 9.72 3.24
CA ALA A 190 0.23 8.53 3.61
C ALA A 190 1.16 8.78 4.81
N ASN A 191 1.86 9.93 4.83
CA ASN A 191 2.81 10.26 5.89
C ASN A 191 2.16 10.70 7.22
N LEU A 192 0.86 11.00 7.24
CA LEU A 192 0.14 11.21 8.51
C LEU A 192 0.24 9.96 9.40
N ASN A 193 0.25 8.76 8.80
CA ASN A 193 0.45 7.52 9.52
C ASN A 193 1.75 7.52 10.32
N HIS A 194 2.88 7.89 9.70
CA HIS A 194 4.16 7.97 10.40
C HIS A 194 4.11 8.95 11.58
N MET A 195 3.48 10.12 11.40
CA MET A 195 3.34 11.12 12.46
C MET A 195 2.50 10.59 13.63
N ILE A 196 1.37 9.93 13.34
CA ILE A 196 0.48 9.32 14.33
C ILE A 196 1.21 8.19 15.08
N SER A 197 1.81 7.24 14.35
CA SER A 197 2.49 6.09 14.95
C SER A 197 3.70 6.51 15.80
N LYS A 198 4.46 7.52 15.36
CA LYS A 198 5.59 8.07 16.13
C LYS A 198 5.13 8.76 17.42
N SER A 199 4.03 9.52 17.35
CA SER A 199 3.45 10.18 18.52
C SER A 199 2.91 9.17 19.54
N PHE A 200 2.23 8.13 19.06
CA PHE A 200 1.75 7.03 19.89
C PHE A 200 2.90 6.27 20.57
N ASN A 201 3.97 5.95 19.83
CA ASN A 201 5.18 5.36 20.41
C ASN A 201 5.75 6.23 21.54
N LYS A 202 5.92 7.53 21.30
CA LYS A 202 6.43 8.46 22.32
C LYS A 202 5.56 8.47 23.58
N PHE A 203 4.24 8.44 23.42
CA PHE A 203 3.30 8.38 24.55
C PHE A 203 3.44 7.08 25.36
N MET A 204 3.47 5.92 24.68
CA MET A 204 3.59 4.61 25.32
C MET A 204 4.90 4.48 26.11
N TYR A 205 6.03 4.93 25.55
CA TYR A 205 7.33 4.86 26.22
C TYR A 205 7.54 5.92 27.31
N LYS A 206 6.80 7.05 27.28
CA LYS A 206 6.85 8.04 28.37
C LYS A 206 6.16 7.52 29.63
N LYS A 207 5.16 6.64 29.51
CA LYS A 207 4.46 6.01 30.65
C LYS A 207 5.20 4.83 31.27
N SER A 208 6.22 4.28 30.61
CA SER A 208 6.99 3.11 31.08
C SER A 208 8.28 3.47 31.82
N LYS A 209 8.47 4.76 32.17
CA LYS A 209 9.55 5.27 33.01
C LYS A 209 8.93 5.94 34.23
#